data_AF-A0A0M0JLQ8-F1
#
_entry.id   AF-A0A0M0JLQ8-F1
#
_cell.length_a   1.000
_cell.length_b   1.000
_cell.length_c   1.000
_cell.angle_alpha   90.00
_cell.angle_beta   90.00
_cell.angle_gamma   90.00
#
_symmetry.space_group_name_H-M   'P 1'
#
loop_
_entity.id
_entity.type
_entity.pdbx_description
1 polymer ?
#
loop_
_entity_poly.entity_id
_entity_poly.type
_entity_poly.pdbx_seq_one_letter_code
_entity_poly.pdbx_strand_id
1 'polypeptide(L)'
;MLLQVLSLVLGVALQDNAALQTNEALHAQPAAETSGRAEVLVLVSDHGSGTTNFGDILNTHPCILDVGEPFGSGYMLWTTYSQPAECAAQNLTDHPAMFDADNGKLEHADNPKMTREINDVLTRQEWNKGADKVYYNIDSRSLYVNLTYNLAEYFVRIRDLVCAHVPASARDLCPAANCSIMLKMFPVYVDGDTVIDHTPSPGHAACQAAQNVKAMKAWKDALHSFEMDPKVATLNFERNELDRQFSNFHRFTSIGTEFDCNCIDGL
;
A
#
# COMPACT_ATOMS: atom_id res chain seq x y z
N MET A 1 -41.20 47.13 -25.37
CA MET A 1 -40.01 47.21 -26.24
C MET A 1 -38.88 47.72 -25.35
N LEU A 2 -37.91 46.86 -25.02
CA LEU A 2 -36.56 46.87 -25.60
C LEU A 2 -35.88 48.24 -25.43
N LEU A 3 -34.67 48.42 -24.93
CA LEU A 3 -33.55 47.56 -24.57
C LEU A 3 -32.49 48.55 -23.99
N GLN A 4 -31.37 48.06 -23.45
CA GLN A 4 -30.12 48.79 -23.17
C GLN A 4 -30.01 49.53 -21.82
N VAL A 5 -29.34 48.89 -20.85
CA VAL A 5 -28.09 49.40 -20.25
C VAL A 5 -27.32 48.18 -19.72
N LEU A 6 -26.15 47.86 -20.28
CA LEU A 6 -24.96 47.41 -19.51
C LEU A 6 -23.76 47.26 -20.46
N SER A 7 -22.85 48.22 -20.39
CA SER A 7 -21.50 48.29 -20.97
C SER A 7 -20.98 49.64 -20.48
N LEU A 8 -19.90 49.83 -19.72
CA LEU A 8 -18.54 49.30 -19.77
C LEU A 8 -17.89 49.68 -18.42
N VAL A 9 -17.12 48.79 -17.78
CA VAL A 9 -15.80 49.16 -17.22
C VAL A 9 -14.91 47.92 -17.35
N LEU A 10 -13.98 47.97 -18.30
CA LEU A 10 -12.82 47.08 -18.38
C LEU A 10 -11.80 47.50 -17.31
N GLY A 11 -11.17 46.53 -16.67
CA GLY A 11 -9.95 46.77 -15.90
C GLY A 11 -9.54 45.63 -14.99
N VAL A 12 -8.82 44.67 -15.57
CA VAL A 12 -7.95 43.67 -14.89
C VAL A 12 -8.65 42.42 -14.33
N ALA A 13 -8.80 41.41 -15.19
CA ALA A 13 -8.75 40.00 -14.80
C ALA A 13 -8.39 39.14 -16.02
N LEU A 14 -7.61 38.08 -15.78
CA LEU A 14 -7.27 36.96 -16.68
C LEU A 14 -5.98 37.10 -17.51
N GLN A 15 -4.85 37.11 -16.81
CA GLN A 15 -3.70 36.32 -17.23
C GLN A 15 -3.32 35.43 -16.06
N ASP A 16 -3.75 34.17 -16.12
CA ASP A 16 -3.10 32.99 -15.50
C ASP A 16 -4.03 31.79 -15.75
N ASN A 17 -4.04 31.30 -16.98
CA ASN A 17 -4.63 30.00 -17.35
C ASN A 17 -3.77 29.35 -18.44
N ALA A 18 -2.45 29.33 -18.21
CA ALA A 18 -1.47 28.76 -19.14
C ALA A 18 -0.64 27.61 -18.52
N ALA A 19 -1.12 26.99 -17.43
CA ALA A 19 -0.40 25.88 -16.77
C ALA A 19 -1.29 24.68 -16.42
N LEU A 20 -2.45 24.53 -17.07
CA LEU A 20 -3.34 23.38 -16.89
C LEU A 20 -3.66 22.72 -18.24
N GLN A 21 -2.65 22.48 -19.07
CA GLN A 21 -2.78 21.70 -20.30
C GLN A 21 -1.37 21.35 -20.80
N THR A 22 -0.81 20.25 -20.31
CA THR A 22 0.10 19.32 -21.01
C THR A 22 0.76 18.41 -19.98
N ASN A 23 0.17 17.24 -19.73
CA ASN A 23 0.88 16.01 -19.34
C ASN A 23 0.01 14.74 -19.52
N GLU A 24 -1.08 14.79 -20.30
CA GLU A 24 -1.90 13.62 -20.63
C GLU A 24 -1.52 12.94 -21.95
N ALA A 25 -0.38 13.29 -22.56
CA ALA A 25 0.00 12.78 -23.88
C ALA A 25 1.47 12.31 -23.93
N LEU A 26 1.84 11.36 -23.07
CA LEU A 26 2.92 10.43 -23.36
C LEU A 26 2.65 9.13 -22.61
N HIS A 27 2.40 8.04 -23.34
CA HIS A 27 1.92 6.71 -22.91
C HIS A 27 0.40 6.49 -22.93
N ALA A 28 -0.22 6.77 -24.08
CA ALA A 28 -1.42 6.04 -24.49
C ALA A 28 -1.02 5.03 -25.57
N GLN A 29 -0.41 3.93 -25.15
CA GLN A 29 -0.53 2.69 -25.94
C GLN A 29 -1.93 2.13 -25.66
N PRO A 30 -2.68 1.64 -26.65
CA PRO A 30 -3.93 0.96 -26.39
C PRO A 30 -3.58 -0.28 -25.57
N ALA A 31 -3.92 -0.26 -24.28
CA ALA A 31 -3.97 -1.46 -23.47
C ALA A 31 -4.85 -2.44 -24.24
N ALA A 32 -4.30 -3.61 -24.58
CA ALA A 32 -5.12 -4.69 -25.09
C ALA A 32 -6.27 -4.88 -24.11
N GLU A 33 -7.52 -4.83 -24.58
CA GLU A 33 -8.70 -5.16 -23.77
C GLU A 33 -8.60 -6.62 -23.33
N THR A 34 -7.85 -6.90 -22.27
CA THR A 34 -8.08 -8.08 -21.45
C THR A 34 -9.41 -7.82 -20.78
N SER A 35 -10.45 -8.48 -21.27
CA SER A 35 -11.84 -8.48 -20.76
C SER A 35 -11.96 -9.05 -19.32
N GLY A 36 -11.00 -8.80 -18.43
CA GLY A 36 -10.98 -9.20 -17.04
C GLY A 36 -11.20 -7.99 -16.13
N ARG A 37 -12.08 -8.15 -15.14
CA ARG A 37 -12.24 -7.20 -14.04
C ARG A 37 -11.02 -7.34 -13.10
N ALA A 38 -10.47 -6.23 -12.60
CA ALA A 38 -9.49 -6.27 -11.53
C ALA A 38 -10.08 -6.92 -10.25
N GLU A 39 -9.36 -7.89 -9.69
CA GLU A 39 -9.78 -8.68 -8.53
C GLU A 39 -9.00 -8.31 -7.26
N VAL A 40 -7.88 -7.58 -7.40
CA VAL A 40 -7.00 -7.12 -6.34
C VAL A 40 -6.86 -5.60 -6.45
N LEU A 41 -7.15 -4.89 -5.36
CA LEU A 41 -6.86 -3.47 -5.23
C LEU A 41 -5.63 -3.25 -4.32
N VAL A 42 -4.56 -2.68 -4.87
CA VAL A 42 -3.34 -2.37 -4.13
C VAL A 42 -3.34 -0.89 -3.76
N LEU A 43 -3.34 -0.59 -2.46
CA LEU A 43 -3.17 0.78 -1.96
C LEU A 43 -1.68 1.09 -1.87
N VAL A 44 -1.15 1.85 -2.82
CA VAL A 44 0.24 2.29 -2.82
C VAL A 44 0.33 3.59 -2.03
N SER A 45 1.05 3.57 -0.91
CA SER A 45 1.13 4.73 -0.01
C SER A 45 2.28 4.63 0.98
N ASP A 46 2.32 5.53 1.97
CA ASP A 46 3.12 5.42 3.18
C ASP A 46 2.20 5.23 4.41
N HIS A 47 2.77 4.75 5.52
CA HIS A 47 2.10 4.71 6.81
C HIS A 47 1.63 6.10 7.21
N GLY A 48 0.43 6.19 7.78
CA GLY A 48 -0.17 7.44 8.24
C GLY A 48 -1.02 8.17 7.18
N SER A 49 -1.13 7.65 5.96
CA SER A 49 -1.86 8.31 4.86
C SER A 49 -3.36 8.00 4.78
N GLY A 50 -3.96 7.45 5.85
CA GLY A 50 -5.40 7.15 5.90
C GLY A 50 -5.85 5.86 5.20
N THR A 51 -4.92 4.99 4.79
CA THR A 51 -5.23 3.72 4.10
C THR A 51 -6.10 2.76 4.92
N THR A 52 -5.99 2.79 6.26
CA THR A 52 -6.88 2.00 7.14
C THR A 52 -8.33 2.46 7.03
N ASN A 53 -8.60 3.77 7.10
CA ASN A 53 -9.97 4.28 7.00
C ASN A 53 -10.58 3.95 5.63
N PHE A 54 -9.79 4.07 4.56
CA PHE A 54 -10.25 3.70 3.22
C PHE A 54 -10.55 2.20 3.12
N GLY A 55 -9.68 1.37 3.71
CA GLY A 55 -9.87 -0.07 3.84
C GLY A 55 -11.17 -0.45 4.55
N ASP A 56 -11.39 0.11 5.74
CA ASP A 56 -12.60 -0.11 6.54
C ASP A 56 -13.88 0.24 5.77
N ILE A 57 -13.87 1.35 5.03
CA ILE A 57 -15.02 1.78 4.20
C ILE A 57 -15.27 0.78 3.07
N LEU A 58 -14.25 0.37 2.33
CA LEU A 58 -14.42 -0.60 1.24
C LEU A 58 -14.82 -1.98 1.76
N ASN A 59 -14.30 -2.39 2.93
CA ASN A 59 -14.60 -3.66 3.57
C ASN A 59 -16.08 -3.80 4.01
N THR A 60 -16.86 -2.69 4.02
CA THR A 60 -18.32 -2.75 4.20
C THR A 60 -19.02 -3.48 3.05
N HIS A 61 -18.43 -3.50 1.85
CA HIS A 61 -18.97 -4.25 0.72
C HIS A 61 -18.77 -5.76 0.96
N PRO A 62 -19.79 -6.61 0.80
CA PRO A 62 -19.70 -8.04 1.15
C PRO A 62 -18.68 -8.81 0.30
N CYS A 63 -18.29 -8.27 -0.86
CA CYS A 63 -17.29 -8.86 -1.76
C CYS A 63 -15.93 -8.17 -1.80
N ILE A 64 -15.70 -7.13 -0.99
CA ILE A 64 -14.38 -6.52 -0.90
C ILE A 64 -13.84 -6.83 0.48
N LEU A 65 -12.69 -7.50 0.49
CA LEU A 65 -12.05 -7.97 1.71
C LEU A 65 -10.76 -7.21 1.93
N ASP A 66 -10.74 -6.39 2.97
CA ASP A 66 -9.52 -5.71 3.39
C ASP A 66 -8.60 -6.70 4.11
N VAL A 67 -7.54 -7.09 3.41
CA VAL A 67 -6.46 -7.96 3.90
C VAL A 67 -5.40 -7.13 4.62
N GLY A 68 -5.45 -5.80 4.56
CA GLY A 68 -4.57 -4.94 5.32
C GLY A 68 -3.11 -5.00 4.85
N GLU A 69 -2.20 -5.27 5.79
CA GLU A 69 -0.76 -5.09 5.61
C GLU A 69 -0.02 -6.45 5.51
N PRO A 70 0.28 -6.94 4.30
CA PRO A 70 0.89 -8.27 4.14
C PRO A 70 2.32 -8.35 4.71
N PHE A 71 3.02 -7.21 4.82
CA PHE A 71 4.43 -7.12 5.24
C PHE A 71 4.64 -6.03 6.29
N GLY A 72 5.82 -6.00 6.92
CA GLY A 72 6.23 -4.92 7.83
C GLY A 72 7.54 -5.22 8.56
N SER A 73 8.30 -4.17 8.90
CA SER A 73 9.66 -4.25 9.46
C SER A 73 9.78 -5.06 10.75
N GLY A 74 8.76 -5.04 11.61
CA GLY A 74 8.71 -5.86 12.82
C GLY A 74 8.34 -7.33 12.60
N TYR A 75 8.18 -7.77 11.36
CA TYR A 75 7.70 -9.12 11.03
C TYR A 75 8.52 -9.76 9.90
N MET A 76 8.21 -9.38 8.66
CA MET A 76 8.72 -9.97 7.44
C MET A 76 8.51 -8.96 6.32
N LEU A 77 9.55 -8.66 5.56
CA LEU A 77 9.49 -7.82 4.38
C LEU A 77 9.23 -8.65 3.13
N TRP A 78 8.76 -8.02 2.05
CA TRP A 78 8.74 -8.67 0.75
C TRP A 78 10.17 -8.98 0.32
N THR A 79 11.06 -8.00 0.48
CA THR A 79 12.43 -8.13 0.01
C THR A 79 13.39 -7.19 0.72
N THR A 80 14.65 -7.61 0.83
CA THR A 80 15.79 -6.80 1.29
C THR A 80 16.98 -7.01 0.34
N TYR A 81 18.04 -6.23 0.51
CA TYR A 81 19.27 -6.29 -0.29
C TYR A 81 20.49 -6.30 0.61
N SER A 82 21.67 -6.52 0.02
CA SER A 82 22.93 -6.39 0.75
C SER A 82 23.06 -5.02 1.41
N GLN A 83 23.30 -4.97 2.73
CA GLN A 83 23.38 -3.73 3.49
C GLN A 83 24.39 -2.74 2.86
N PRO A 84 24.00 -1.47 2.63
CA PRO A 84 24.91 -0.44 2.14
C PRO A 84 26.05 -0.19 3.12
N ALA A 85 27.24 0.16 2.61
CA ALA A 85 28.41 0.44 3.44
C ALA A 85 28.18 1.63 4.39
N GLU A 86 27.39 2.61 3.94
CA GLU A 86 26.95 3.79 4.68
C GLU A 86 26.15 3.43 5.94
N CYS A 87 25.55 2.23 5.96
CA CYS A 87 24.75 1.73 7.07
C CYS A 87 25.54 0.87 8.06
N ALA A 88 26.82 0.56 7.80
CA ALA A 88 27.60 -0.36 8.63
C ALA A 88 27.75 0.08 10.10
N ALA A 89 27.73 1.39 10.36
CA ALA A 89 27.83 1.95 11.71
C ALA A 89 26.47 2.05 12.44
N GLN A 90 25.35 1.82 11.76
CA GLN A 90 24.01 2.06 12.29
C GLN A 90 23.44 0.87 13.10
N ASN A 91 24.11 -0.29 13.15
CA ASN A 91 23.61 -1.53 13.77
C ASN A 91 22.11 -1.76 13.45
N LEU A 92 21.73 -1.57 12.19
CA LEU A 92 20.35 -1.78 11.78
C LEU A 92 20.00 -3.24 12.03
N THR A 93 18.82 -3.46 12.62
CA THR A 93 18.28 -4.81 12.78
C THR A 93 18.08 -5.40 11.40
N ASP A 94 18.68 -6.56 11.12
CA ASP A 94 18.39 -7.31 9.90
C ASP A 94 16.89 -7.59 9.86
N HIS A 95 16.21 -7.02 8.86
CA HIS A 95 14.81 -7.33 8.61
C HIS A 95 14.74 -8.66 7.85
N PRO A 96 14.08 -9.70 8.38
CA PRO A 96 13.85 -10.90 7.60
C PRO A 96 12.96 -10.56 6.39
N ALA A 97 13.23 -11.18 5.24
CA ALA A 97 12.53 -10.88 4.00
C ALA A 97 12.26 -12.12 3.16
N MET A 98 11.12 -12.16 2.48
CA MET A 98 10.75 -13.31 1.66
C MET A 98 11.74 -13.55 0.52
N PHE A 99 12.27 -12.46 -0.07
CA PHE A 99 13.17 -12.52 -1.22
C PHE A 99 14.42 -11.64 -1.06
N ASP A 100 15.52 -12.08 -1.65
CA ASP A 100 16.68 -11.24 -1.93
C ASP A 100 16.40 -10.36 -3.18
N ALA A 101 16.52 -9.03 -3.04
CA ALA A 101 16.21 -8.07 -4.09
C ALA A 101 17.28 -8.00 -5.20
N ASP A 102 18.51 -8.41 -4.89
CA ASP A 102 19.64 -8.36 -5.83
C ASP A 102 19.56 -9.52 -6.84
N ASN A 103 19.04 -10.69 -6.43
CA ASN A 103 18.98 -11.88 -7.29
C ASN A 103 17.58 -12.51 -7.44
N GLY A 104 16.57 -12.04 -6.71
CA GLY A 104 15.20 -12.53 -6.77
C GLY A 104 14.98 -13.91 -6.15
N LYS A 105 15.95 -14.44 -5.39
CA LYS A 105 15.85 -15.75 -4.74
C LYS A 105 14.87 -15.68 -3.56
N LEU A 106 14.02 -16.69 -3.47
CA LEU A 106 13.16 -16.91 -2.31
C LEU A 106 14.02 -17.39 -1.13
N GLU A 107 14.09 -16.60 -0.07
CA GLU A 107 14.85 -16.92 1.16
C GLU A 107 13.95 -17.54 2.23
N HIS A 108 12.66 -17.19 2.24
CA HIS A 108 11.66 -17.73 3.17
C HIS A 108 10.40 -18.18 2.42
N ALA A 109 9.68 -19.14 2.98
CA ALA A 109 8.41 -19.64 2.41
C ALA A 109 7.25 -19.57 3.40
N ASP A 110 7.40 -18.76 4.44
CA ASP A 110 6.40 -18.53 5.48
C ASP A 110 6.41 -17.08 5.96
N ASN A 111 5.24 -16.44 5.98
CA ASN A 111 5.03 -15.10 6.50
C ASN A 111 3.95 -15.15 7.60
N PRO A 112 4.36 -15.16 8.89
CA PRO A 112 3.43 -15.22 10.00
C PRO A 112 2.46 -14.02 10.07
N LYS A 113 2.87 -12.84 9.59
CA LYS A 113 1.99 -11.67 9.51
C LYS A 113 0.86 -11.93 8.52
N MET A 114 1.19 -12.39 7.31
CA MET A 114 0.18 -12.72 6.30
C MET A 114 -0.82 -13.78 6.79
N THR A 115 -0.34 -14.83 7.49
CA THR A 115 -1.23 -15.84 8.08
C THR A 115 -2.25 -15.21 9.02
N ARG A 116 -1.83 -14.21 9.83
CA ARG A 116 -2.70 -13.48 10.74
C ARG A 116 -3.73 -12.64 9.98
N GLU A 117 -3.28 -11.83 9.02
CA GLU A 117 -4.16 -10.96 8.23
C GLU A 117 -5.24 -11.75 7.46
N ILE A 118 -4.88 -12.91 6.88
CA ILE A 118 -5.86 -13.80 6.22
C ILE A 118 -6.88 -14.34 7.24
N ASN A 119 -6.43 -14.73 8.43
CA ASN A 119 -7.36 -15.18 9.47
C ASN A 119 -8.27 -14.05 9.96
N ASP A 120 -7.74 -12.85 10.12
CA ASP A 120 -8.51 -11.69 10.59
C ASP A 120 -9.61 -11.33 9.58
N VAL A 121 -9.30 -11.28 8.28
CA VAL A 121 -10.32 -10.94 7.27
C VAL A 121 -11.40 -12.02 7.12
N LEU A 122 -11.05 -13.30 7.29
CA LEU A 122 -12.00 -14.41 7.24
C LEU A 122 -12.83 -14.55 8.53
N THR A 123 -12.39 -13.93 9.62
CA THR A 123 -13.09 -13.94 10.91
C THR A 123 -13.87 -12.65 11.21
N ARG A 124 -14.03 -11.75 10.23
CA ARG A 124 -14.81 -10.52 10.36
C ARG A 124 -16.23 -10.76 10.93
N GLN A 125 -16.67 -9.87 11.80
CA GLN A 125 -17.86 -10.08 12.63
C GLN A 125 -19.15 -10.23 11.81
N GLU A 126 -19.26 -9.54 10.68
CA GLU A 126 -20.48 -9.52 9.86
C GLU A 126 -20.82 -10.92 9.32
N TRP A 127 -19.80 -11.75 9.11
CA TRP A 127 -19.95 -13.12 8.60
C TRP A 127 -20.16 -14.15 9.70
N ASN A 128 -19.69 -13.83 10.91
CA ASN A 128 -19.72 -14.74 12.04
C ASN A 128 -20.92 -14.54 12.97
N LYS A 129 -21.75 -13.50 12.79
CA LYS A 129 -23.05 -13.29 13.50
C LYS A 129 -23.01 -13.60 15.03
N GLY A 130 -21.90 -13.33 15.70
CA GLY A 130 -21.73 -13.60 17.14
C GLY A 130 -21.41 -15.05 17.52
N ALA A 131 -21.09 -15.93 16.56
CA ALA A 131 -20.46 -17.21 16.81
C ALA A 131 -19.00 -17.02 17.24
N ASP A 132 -18.46 -17.99 17.99
CA ASP A 132 -17.05 -18.00 18.40
C ASP A 132 -16.13 -17.83 17.17
N LYS A 133 -15.02 -17.08 17.34
CA LYS A 133 -14.03 -16.91 16.27
C LYS A 133 -13.49 -18.28 15.85
N VAL A 134 -13.88 -18.72 14.65
CA VAL A 134 -13.32 -19.93 14.04
C VAL A 134 -11.99 -19.55 13.42
N TYR A 135 -10.88 -19.98 14.03
CA TYR A 135 -9.58 -19.88 13.39
C TYR A 135 -9.49 -20.91 12.27
N TYR A 136 -9.22 -20.44 11.06
CA TYR A 136 -9.05 -21.30 9.91
C TYR A 136 -7.62 -21.81 9.88
N ASN A 137 -7.43 -23.13 9.76
CA ASN A 137 -6.11 -23.69 9.50
C ASN A 137 -5.74 -23.48 8.03
N ILE A 138 -5.26 -22.27 7.72
CA ILE A 138 -4.94 -21.85 6.37
C ILE A 138 -3.46 -22.09 6.10
N ASP A 139 -3.18 -22.86 5.06
CA ASP A 139 -1.82 -23.05 4.57
C ASP A 139 -1.37 -21.84 3.75
N SER A 140 -0.91 -20.78 4.44
CA SER A 140 -0.33 -19.60 3.80
C SER A 140 1.02 -19.89 3.13
N ARG A 141 1.67 -21.03 3.41
CA ARG A 141 2.92 -21.41 2.74
C ARG A 141 2.68 -21.77 1.27
N SER A 142 1.47 -22.23 0.94
CA SER A 142 1.04 -22.49 -0.44
C SER A 142 1.22 -21.29 -1.37
N LEU A 143 1.17 -20.05 -0.84
CA LEU A 143 1.37 -18.82 -1.60
C LEU A 143 2.75 -18.77 -2.30
N TYR A 144 3.76 -19.44 -1.72
CA TYR A 144 5.15 -19.35 -2.18
C TYR A 144 5.59 -20.51 -3.07
N VAL A 145 4.75 -21.53 -3.27
CA VAL A 145 5.10 -22.70 -4.07
C VAL A 145 5.34 -22.27 -5.53
N ASN A 146 6.58 -22.43 -6.00
CA ASN A 146 7.05 -21.99 -7.32
C ASN A 146 6.79 -20.50 -7.61
N LEU A 147 6.65 -19.67 -6.57
CA LEU A 147 6.50 -18.23 -6.74
C LEU A 147 7.84 -17.65 -7.22
N THR A 148 7.80 -16.93 -8.33
CA THR A 148 8.95 -16.13 -8.80
C THR A 148 8.95 -14.77 -8.11
N TYR A 149 10.01 -13.98 -8.29
CA TYR A 149 10.05 -12.60 -7.78
C TYR A 149 9.02 -11.71 -8.51
N ASN A 150 7.76 -11.80 -8.10
CA ASN A 150 6.62 -11.11 -8.70
C ASN A 150 5.57 -10.82 -7.61
N LEU A 151 5.47 -9.55 -7.22
CA LEU A 151 4.61 -9.14 -6.12
C LEU A 151 3.12 -9.14 -6.52
N ALA A 152 2.80 -8.79 -7.78
CA ALA A 152 1.44 -8.88 -8.31
C ALA A 152 0.91 -10.32 -8.26
N GLU A 153 1.71 -11.29 -8.74
CA GLU A 153 1.36 -12.71 -8.69
C GLU A 153 1.11 -13.17 -7.25
N TYR A 154 1.96 -12.77 -6.31
CA TYR A 154 1.78 -13.06 -4.89
C TYR A 154 0.45 -12.51 -4.34
N PHE A 155 0.10 -11.27 -4.69
CA PHE A 155 -1.16 -10.66 -4.28
C PHE A 155 -2.39 -11.33 -4.90
N VAL A 156 -2.32 -11.76 -6.16
CA VAL A 156 -3.37 -12.57 -6.79
C VAL A 156 -3.53 -13.92 -6.08
N ARG A 157 -2.43 -14.58 -5.70
CA ARG A 157 -2.47 -15.83 -4.93
C ARG A 157 -3.11 -15.64 -3.56
N ILE A 158 -2.85 -14.51 -2.88
CA ILE A 158 -3.56 -14.17 -1.63
C ILE A 158 -5.06 -14.06 -1.88
N ARG A 159 -5.47 -13.37 -2.95
CA ARG A 159 -6.88 -13.24 -3.31
C ARG A 159 -7.51 -14.61 -3.48
N ASP A 160 -6.88 -15.47 -4.27
CA ASP A 160 -7.43 -16.79 -4.57
C ASP A 160 -7.54 -17.65 -3.29
N LEU A 161 -6.53 -17.57 -2.41
CA LEU A 161 -6.54 -18.25 -1.12
C LEU A 161 -7.66 -17.72 -0.20
N VAL A 162 -7.78 -16.41 -0.03
CA VAL A 162 -8.82 -15.77 0.80
C VAL A 162 -10.21 -16.11 0.25
N CYS A 163 -10.43 -15.91 -1.05
CA CYS A 163 -11.72 -16.09 -1.69
C CYS A 163 -12.18 -17.56 -1.69
N ALA A 164 -11.26 -18.53 -1.77
CA ALA A 164 -11.58 -19.95 -1.60
C ALA A 164 -12.13 -20.29 -0.20
N HIS A 165 -11.69 -19.53 0.82
CA HIS A 165 -12.03 -19.73 2.22
C HIS A 165 -13.17 -18.84 2.74
N VAL A 166 -13.79 -18.03 1.87
CA VAL A 166 -14.99 -17.26 2.24
C VAL A 166 -16.06 -18.23 2.81
N PRO A 167 -16.53 -17.99 4.05
CA PRO A 167 -17.42 -18.92 4.74
C PRO A 167 -18.71 -19.16 3.97
N ALA A 168 -19.27 -20.37 4.06
CA ALA A 168 -20.51 -20.73 3.38
C ALA A 168 -21.68 -19.76 3.70
N SER A 169 -21.74 -19.27 4.95
CA SER A 169 -22.73 -18.28 5.40
C SER A 169 -22.64 -16.93 4.67
N ALA A 170 -21.49 -16.61 4.08
CA ALA A 170 -21.24 -15.37 3.34
C ALA A 170 -21.30 -15.57 1.81
N ARG A 171 -21.33 -16.82 1.31
CA ARG A 171 -21.31 -17.08 -0.15
C ARG A 171 -22.55 -16.60 -0.90
N ASP A 172 -23.70 -16.55 -0.23
CA ASP A 172 -24.92 -15.97 -0.80
C ASP A 172 -24.81 -14.45 -0.98
N LEU A 173 -24.01 -13.78 -0.14
CA LEU A 173 -23.76 -12.34 -0.21
C LEU A 173 -22.58 -12.02 -1.14
N CYS A 174 -21.59 -12.92 -1.17
CA CYS A 174 -20.46 -12.82 -2.07
C CYS A 174 -20.10 -14.15 -2.73
N PRO A 175 -20.55 -14.37 -3.98
CA PRO A 175 -20.07 -15.48 -4.78
C PRO A 175 -18.56 -15.38 -4.99
N ALA A 176 -17.87 -16.53 -5.02
CA ALA A 176 -16.41 -16.57 -5.18
C ALA A 176 -15.91 -15.81 -6.43
N ALA A 177 -16.68 -15.85 -7.53
CA ALA A 177 -16.37 -15.11 -8.76
C ALA A 177 -16.38 -13.58 -8.59
N ASN A 178 -17.10 -13.08 -7.59
CA ASN A 178 -17.20 -11.64 -7.30
C ASN A 178 -16.25 -11.19 -6.20
N CYS A 179 -15.66 -12.13 -5.45
CA CYS A 179 -14.76 -11.86 -4.36
C CYS A 179 -13.48 -11.16 -4.84
N SER A 180 -13.18 -10.04 -4.19
CA SER A 180 -11.99 -9.23 -4.41
C SER A 180 -11.35 -8.91 -3.07
N ILE A 181 -10.05 -8.70 -3.11
CA ILE A 181 -9.31 -8.23 -1.94
C ILE A 181 -8.79 -6.84 -2.17
N MET A 182 -8.49 -6.17 -1.08
CA MET A 182 -7.59 -5.04 -1.08
C MET A 182 -6.48 -5.25 -0.06
N LEU A 183 -5.34 -4.63 -0.32
CA LEU A 183 -4.17 -4.71 0.53
C LEU A 183 -3.29 -3.49 0.31
N LYS A 184 -2.34 -3.28 1.22
CA LYS A 184 -1.43 -2.12 1.17
C LYS A 184 -0.11 -2.49 0.50
N MET A 185 0.55 -1.49 -0.08
CA MET A 185 1.94 -1.54 -0.54
C MET A 185 2.66 -0.29 -0.03
N PHE A 186 3.61 -0.51 0.89
CA PHE A 186 4.38 0.56 1.53
C PHE A 186 5.87 0.43 1.20
N PRO A 187 6.64 1.54 1.12
CA PRO A 187 8.07 1.51 0.83
C PRO A 187 8.88 0.59 1.75
N VAL A 188 8.51 0.53 3.04
CA VAL A 188 9.16 -0.36 4.01
C VAL A 188 9.05 -1.84 3.64
N TYR A 189 8.08 -2.25 2.82
CA TYR A 189 7.95 -3.65 2.40
C TYR A 189 9.10 -4.10 1.51
N VAL A 190 9.74 -3.15 0.83
CA VAL A 190 10.93 -3.36 0.00
C VAL A 190 12.18 -2.76 0.62
N ASP A 191 12.17 -2.67 1.95
CA ASP A 191 13.27 -2.14 2.77
C ASP A 191 13.65 -0.69 2.44
N GLY A 192 12.67 0.10 2.02
CA GLY A 192 12.79 1.56 1.91
C GLY A 192 12.44 2.25 3.23
N ASP A 193 13.14 3.33 3.54
CA ASP A 193 12.92 4.14 4.74
C ASP A 193 12.40 5.55 4.36
N THR A 194 11.14 5.81 4.66
CA THR A 194 10.46 7.09 4.43
C THR A 194 10.30 7.93 5.69
N VAL A 195 10.84 7.47 6.82
CA VAL A 195 10.75 8.19 8.10
C VAL A 195 11.55 9.47 8.02
N ILE A 196 10.91 10.58 8.44
CA ILE A 196 11.61 11.84 8.65
C ILE A 196 12.03 11.85 10.11
N ASP A 197 13.34 11.69 10.35
CA ASP A 197 13.93 11.90 11.67
C ASP A 197 14.38 13.35 11.78
N HIS A 198 13.78 14.08 12.73
CA HIS A 198 14.11 15.48 13.00
C HIS A 198 15.41 15.64 13.80
N THR A 199 15.89 14.57 14.44
CA THR A 199 17.13 14.53 15.22
C THR A 199 17.97 13.32 14.84
N PRO A 200 18.38 13.21 13.57
CA PRO A 200 19.03 12.00 13.07
C PRO A 200 20.38 11.80 13.76
N SER A 201 20.67 10.55 14.12
CA SER A 201 22.00 10.17 14.58
C SER A 201 23.04 10.47 13.48
N PRO A 202 24.31 10.73 13.83
CA PRO A 202 25.36 10.94 12.83
C PRO A 202 25.41 9.78 11.84
N GLY A 203 25.35 10.09 10.53
CA GLY A 203 25.38 9.09 9.46
C GLY A 203 24.03 8.47 9.11
N HIS A 204 22.95 8.73 9.87
CA HIS A 204 21.63 8.20 9.56
C HIS A 204 21.13 8.65 8.18
N ALA A 205 21.23 9.95 7.87
CA ALA A 205 20.80 10.48 6.57
C ALA A 205 21.55 9.85 5.37
N ALA A 206 22.85 9.58 5.53
CA ALA A 206 23.65 8.93 4.48
C ALA A 206 23.25 7.46 4.29
N CYS A 207 23.03 6.74 5.40
CA CYS A 207 22.52 5.38 5.36
C CYS A 207 21.12 5.32 4.74
N GLN A 208 20.17 6.15 5.19
CA GLN A 208 18.82 6.23 4.65
C GLN A 208 18.82 6.53 3.14
N ALA A 209 19.66 7.47 2.68
CA ALA A 209 19.78 7.75 1.26
C ALA A 209 20.30 6.53 0.47
N ALA A 210 21.34 5.85 0.95
CA ALA A 210 21.89 4.67 0.30
C ALA A 210 20.90 3.48 0.29
N GLN A 211 20.18 3.29 1.40
CA GLN A 211 19.10 2.34 1.58
C GLN A 211 18.00 2.61 0.53
N ASN A 212 17.48 3.83 0.46
CA ASN A 212 16.44 4.19 -0.48
C ASN A 212 16.87 4.03 -1.95
N VAL A 213 18.12 4.35 -2.30
CA VAL A 213 18.64 4.12 -3.67
C VAL A 213 18.54 2.64 -4.05
N LYS A 214 18.83 1.72 -3.13
CA LYS A 214 18.71 0.28 -3.34
C LYS A 214 17.25 -0.17 -3.40
N ALA A 215 16.43 0.25 -2.43
CA ALA A 215 15.00 -0.08 -2.36
C ALA A 215 14.22 0.38 -3.60
N MET A 216 14.63 1.50 -4.23
CA MET A 216 13.95 2.04 -5.41
C MET A 216 13.89 1.07 -6.60
N LYS A 217 14.84 0.14 -6.73
CA LYS A 217 14.75 -0.90 -7.76
C LYS A 217 13.57 -1.83 -7.46
N ALA A 218 13.53 -2.42 -6.27
CA ALA A 218 12.47 -3.33 -5.85
C ALA A 218 11.08 -2.63 -5.83
N TRP A 219 11.04 -1.35 -5.45
CA TRP A 219 9.83 -0.53 -5.53
C TRP A 219 9.31 -0.42 -6.97
N LYS A 220 10.18 -0.09 -7.93
CA LYS A 220 9.81 0.00 -9.35
C LYS A 220 9.41 -1.35 -9.92
N ASP A 221 10.13 -2.41 -9.58
CA ASP A 221 9.80 -3.78 -9.99
C ASP A 221 8.40 -4.19 -9.49
N ALA A 222 8.06 -3.84 -8.24
CA ALA A 222 6.73 -4.05 -7.68
C ALA A 222 5.63 -3.27 -8.44
N LEU A 223 5.81 -1.96 -8.62
CA LEU A 223 4.83 -1.12 -9.35
C LEU A 223 4.65 -1.60 -10.78
N HIS A 224 5.73 -1.96 -11.46
CA HIS A 224 5.66 -2.52 -12.80
C HIS A 224 4.93 -3.86 -12.83
N SER A 225 5.14 -4.73 -11.84
CA SER A 225 4.39 -5.99 -11.76
C SER A 225 2.87 -5.75 -11.64
N PHE A 226 2.44 -4.72 -10.91
CA PHE A 226 1.02 -4.37 -10.79
C PHE A 226 0.45 -3.84 -12.10
N GLU A 227 1.21 -3.02 -12.83
CA GLU A 227 0.81 -2.48 -14.13
C GLU A 227 0.62 -3.58 -15.18
N MET A 228 1.43 -4.64 -15.10
CA MET A 228 1.43 -5.73 -16.08
C MET A 228 0.37 -6.81 -15.82
N ASP A 229 -0.17 -6.91 -14.60
CA ASP A 229 -1.16 -7.93 -14.25
C ASP A 229 -2.60 -7.38 -14.37
N PRO A 230 -3.44 -7.88 -15.30
CA PRO A 230 -4.78 -7.35 -15.51
C PRO A 230 -5.75 -7.61 -14.33
N LYS A 231 -5.39 -8.46 -13.36
CA LYS A 231 -6.18 -8.67 -12.15
C LYS A 231 -5.88 -7.64 -11.07
N VAL A 232 -4.82 -6.85 -11.21
CA VAL A 232 -4.39 -5.88 -10.22
C VAL A 232 -4.77 -4.47 -10.65
N ALA A 233 -5.42 -3.73 -9.76
CA ALA A 233 -5.61 -2.29 -9.88
C ALA A 233 -4.87 -1.60 -8.73
N THR A 234 -4.31 -0.42 -8.99
CA THR A 234 -3.59 0.37 -7.99
C THR A 234 -4.35 1.66 -7.67
N LEU A 235 -4.40 2.03 -6.40
CA LEU A 235 -4.80 3.36 -5.96
C LEU A 235 -3.65 3.99 -5.17
N ASN A 236 -3.19 5.16 -5.63
CA ASN A 236 -2.09 5.88 -5.00
C ASN A 236 -2.64 6.93 -4.03
N PHE A 237 -2.19 6.88 -2.79
CA PHE A 237 -2.44 7.94 -1.80
C PHE A 237 -1.19 8.80 -1.70
N GLU A 238 -1.31 10.05 -2.14
CA GLU A 238 -0.23 11.02 -2.04
C GLU A 238 0.07 11.38 -0.58
N ARG A 239 1.33 11.74 -0.35
CA ARG A 239 1.86 12.02 0.97
C ARG A 239 1.47 13.44 1.39
N ASN A 240 0.57 13.56 2.36
CA ASN A 240 0.39 14.79 3.14
C ASN A 240 1.14 14.63 4.47
N GLU A 241 2.26 15.34 4.63
CA GLU A 241 3.11 15.19 5.82
C GLU A 241 2.43 15.59 7.13
N LEU A 242 1.55 16.60 7.09
CA LEU A 242 0.82 17.02 8.29
C LEU A 242 -0.07 15.88 8.79
N ASP A 243 -0.90 15.37 7.88
CA ASP A 243 -1.86 14.31 8.19
C ASP A 243 -1.14 13.02 8.59
N ARG A 244 -0.02 12.72 7.92
CA ARG A 244 0.82 11.57 8.21
C ARG A 244 1.45 11.65 9.60
N GLN A 245 2.05 12.79 9.94
CA GLN A 245 2.65 13.02 11.26
C GLN A 245 1.59 13.00 12.36
N PHE A 246 0.44 13.63 12.14
CA PHE A 246 -0.67 13.60 13.09
C PHE A 246 -1.19 12.18 13.30
N SER A 247 -1.37 11.40 12.22
CA SER A 247 -1.80 10.00 12.29
C SER A 247 -0.83 9.14 13.10
N ASN A 248 0.48 9.29 12.84
CA ASN A 248 1.52 8.58 13.57
C ASN A 248 1.56 9.02 15.06
N PHE A 249 1.49 10.32 15.33
CA PHE A 249 1.44 10.86 16.68
C PHE A 249 0.25 10.29 17.46
N HIS A 250 -0.96 10.36 16.88
CA HIS A 250 -2.17 9.85 17.51
C HIS A 250 -2.08 8.35 17.82
N ARG A 251 -1.39 7.57 16.97
CA ARG A 251 -1.26 6.11 17.14
C ARG A 251 -0.20 5.70 18.15
N PHE A 252 0.90 6.43 18.26
CA PHE A 252 2.09 5.98 18.99
C PHE A 252 2.45 6.83 20.22
N THR A 253 1.76 7.95 20.46
CA THR A 253 2.08 8.84 21.59
C THR A 253 1.13 8.61 22.76
N SER A 254 1.63 8.88 23.98
CA SER A 254 0.87 8.67 25.21
C SER A 254 -0.29 9.65 25.36
N ILE A 255 -1.40 9.20 25.94
CA ILE A 255 -2.58 10.04 26.20
C ILE A 255 -2.18 11.30 26.99
N GLY A 256 -2.66 12.46 26.56
CA GLY A 256 -2.39 13.75 27.20
C GLY A 256 -1.19 14.51 26.64
N THR A 257 -0.51 14.00 25.62
CA THR A 257 0.45 14.79 24.83
C THR A 257 -0.27 15.65 23.80
N GLU A 258 0.27 16.84 23.54
CA GLU A 258 -0.22 17.77 22.51
C GLU A 258 0.59 17.61 21.23
N PHE A 259 -0.08 17.68 20.08
CA PHE A 259 0.55 17.67 18.77
C PHE A 259 0.92 19.10 18.36
N ASP A 260 2.18 19.35 18.00
CA ASP A 260 2.60 20.65 17.49
C ASP A 260 2.30 20.77 15.99
N CYS A 261 1.30 21.59 15.66
CA CYS A 261 0.91 21.85 14.27
C CYS A 261 1.89 22.77 13.52
N ASN A 262 2.88 23.36 14.19
CA ASN A 262 3.79 24.34 13.57
C ASN A 262 5.02 23.71 12.89
N CYS A 263 5.16 22.38 12.89
CA CYS A 263 6.31 21.67 12.32
C CYS A 263 6.45 21.72 10.77
N ILE A 264 5.73 22.61 10.07
CA ILE A 264 5.63 22.64 8.60
C ILE A 264 6.27 23.88 7.95
N ASP A 265 6.57 24.95 8.68
CA ASP A 265 7.07 26.21 8.10
C ASP A 265 8.56 26.19 7.68
N GLY A 266 9.09 25.03 7.27
CA GLY A 266 10.51 24.84 6.96
C GLY A 266 10.84 24.07 5.68
N LEU A 267 9.88 23.92 4.75
CA LEU A 267 10.12 23.38 3.40
C LEU A 267 10.14 24.50 2.35
#